data_AF-A0A7J7DDR1-F1
#
_entry.id   AF-A0A7J7DDR1-F1
#
_cell.length_a   1.000
_cell.length_b   1.000
_cell.length_c   1.000
_cell.angle_alpha   90.00
_cell.angle_beta   90.00
_cell.angle_gamma   90.00
#
_symmetry.space_group_name_H-M   'P 1'
#
loop_
_entity.id
_entity.type
_entity.pdbx_description
1 polymer ?
#
loop_
_entity_poly.entity_id
_entity_poly.type
_entity_poly.pdbx_seq_one_letter_code
_entity_poly.pdbx_strand_id
1 'polypeptide(L)'
;MESVEQKKDSINGGVNGHYKLKSFEDEDFDPAAPPPFKIAEIRAAIPQHCWVRNPWRSMSYVFRDVLVVFALMAAAVHFNSWYFWPIYWISQGTMFWAIFVLGHDCGHGSFSESTKLNNVVGHILHSAILVPYHGWRISHRTHHQNHGNVEKDESWVPMTESLYKSLTLRTKILRFTVPFPVLAFPMYLLYRSPGKEGSHFNPKSSLFAPNERAAVLTSTEWSYLRGGLTTVDRDYGLFNNIHHDIGTHVIHHLFPQIPHYHIVEATKAAKPVLGKYYREPKKSGPFPFHLVDNLVRSLDQDHYVSDSGDVVFYQTDPDFVKLINNKSL
;
A
#
# COMPACT_ATOMS: atom_id res chain seq x y z
N MET A 1 5.47 -64.46 20.37
CA MET A 1 5.13 -64.15 18.97
C MET A 1 3.97 -63.17 19.00
N GLU A 2 4.11 -62.13 18.20
CA GLU A 2 3.44 -60.82 18.25
C GLU A 2 1.91 -60.84 18.26
N SER A 3 1.32 -59.91 19.02
CA SER A 3 0.00 -59.35 18.74
C SER A 3 0.16 -57.86 18.49
N VAL A 4 -0.13 -57.47 17.25
CA VAL A 4 -0.05 -56.12 16.70
C VAL A 4 -1.11 -55.22 17.36
N GLU A 5 -0.67 -54.13 18.00
CA GLU A 5 -1.56 -53.09 18.51
C GLU A 5 -1.51 -51.87 17.58
N GLN A 6 -2.64 -51.61 16.93
CA GLN A 6 -2.83 -50.62 15.89
C GLN A 6 -2.97 -49.22 16.53
N LYS A 7 -1.92 -48.40 16.41
CA LYS A 7 -1.91 -47.01 16.90
C LYS A 7 -2.80 -46.15 15.98
N LYS A 8 -3.86 -45.55 16.55
CA LYS A 8 -4.67 -44.51 15.90
C LYS A 8 -3.84 -43.24 15.76
N ASP A 9 -3.48 -42.87 14.53
CA ASP A 9 -3.00 -41.53 14.20
C ASP A 9 -4.19 -40.56 14.13
N SER A 10 -4.30 -39.68 15.14
CA SER A 10 -5.14 -38.50 15.06
C SER A 10 -4.38 -37.38 14.35
N ILE A 11 -4.81 -37.07 13.14
CA ILE A 11 -4.38 -35.90 12.36
C ILE A 11 -4.84 -34.63 13.10
N ASN A 12 -3.93 -33.99 13.83
CA ASN A 12 -4.10 -32.59 14.24
C ASN A 12 -3.37 -31.71 13.22
N GLY A 13 -4.08 -31.41 12.12
CA GLY A 13 -3.75 -30.33 11.21
C GLY A 13 -4.25 -29.01 11.79
N GLY A 14 -3.30 -28.15 12.18
CA GLY A 14 -3.57 -26.81 12.68
C GLY A 14 -2.24 -26.07 12.82
N VAL A 15 -1.66 -25.65 11.69
CA VAL A 15 -0.47 -24.79 11.70
C VAL A 15 -0.95 -23.36 11.88
N ASN A 16 -1.08 -22.96 13.14
CA ASN A 16 -1.18 -21.56 13.55
C ASN A 16 0.01 -20.78 12.95
N GLY A 17 -0.24 -19.55 12.50
CA GLY A 17 0.74 -18.60 11.97
C GLY A 17 1.77 -18.14 13.00
N HIS A 18 2.59 -19.07 13.51
CA HIS A 18 3.80 -18.75 14.25
C HIS A 18 4.87 -18.34 13.25
N TYR A 19 4.97 -17.04 13.03
CA TYR A 19 6.18 -16.43 12.52
C TYR A 19 7.32 -16.77 13.51
N LYS A 20 8.17 -17.75 13.18
CA LYS A 20 9.52 -17.80 13.76
C LYS A 20 10.36 -16.70 13.12
N LEU A 21 10.06 -15.46 13.48
CA LEU A 21 11.04 -14.39 13.44
C LEU A 21 12.09 -14.74 14.50
N LYS A 22 13.32 -15.04 14.07
CA LYS A 22 14.44 -15.13 15.00
C LYS A 22 14.63 -13.74 15.60
N SER A 23 14.43 -13.66 16.92
CA SER A 23 14.47 -12.51 17.84
C SER A 23 13.13 -11.81 18.12
N PHE A 24 12.80 -11.81 19.42
CA PHE A 24 11.62 -11.28 20.12
C PHE A 24 10.43 -12.24 20.25
N GLU A 25 10.56 -13.15 21.21
CA GLU A 25 9.46 -13.60 22.06
C GLU A 25 8.87 -12.36 22.77
N ASP A 26 7.90 -11.70 22.14
CA ASP A 26 6.91 -10.90 22.88
C ASP A 26 5.66 -11.79 22.99
N GLU A 27 5.61 -12.63 24.03
CA GLU A 27 4.47 -13.53 24.30
C GLU A 27 3.13 -12.79 24.53
N ASP A 28 3.13 -11.44 24.55
CA ASP A 28 2.01 -10.56 24.94
C ASP A 28 1.49 -9.59 23.84
N PHE A 29 1.89 -9.75 22.56
CA PHE A 29 1.33 -8.92 21.48
C PHE A 29 0.33 -9.69 20.60
N ASP A 30 -0.96 -9.48 20.88
CA ASP A 30 -2.04 -9.92 20.00
C ASP A 30 -2.33 -8.85 18.92
N PRO A 31 -1.98 -9.08 17.64
CA PRO A 31 -2.27 -8.15 16.55
C PRO A 31 -3.77 -8.05 16.21
N ALA A 32 -4.62 -8.98 16.67
CA ALA A 32 -6.07 -8.93 16.48
C ALA A 32 -6.78 -8.08 17.55
N ALA A 33 -6.13 -7.89 18.71
CA ALA A 33 -6.67 -7.08 19.80
C ALA A 33 -6.78 -5.59 19.39
N PRO A 34 -7.84 -4.88 19.84
CA PRO A 34 -7.93 -3.44 19.62
C PRO A 34 -6.74 -2.72 20.27
N PRO A 35 -6.21 -1.65 19.66
CA PRO A 35 -5.14 -0.87 20.27
C PRO A 35 -5.63 -0.23 21.59
N PRO A 36 -4.77 -0.12 22.61
CA PRO A 36 -5.12 0.45 23.92
C PRO A 36 -5.19 2.00 23.90
N PHE A 37 -5.16 2.62 22.73
CA PHE A 37 -5.17 4.07 22.53
C PHE A 37 -6.19 4.46 21.46
N LYS A 38 -6.67 5.71 21.53
CA LYS A 38 -7.58 6.31 20.56
C LYS A 38 -6.82 7.15 19.55
N ILE A 39 -7.41 7.34 18.37
CA ILE A 39 -6.82 8.19 17.32
C ILE A 39 -6.59 9.64 17.78
N ALA A 40 -7.42 10.13 18.71
CA ALA A 40 -7.29 11.46 19.29
C ALA A 40 -5.99 11.62 20.10
N GLU A 41 -5.51 10.57 20.75
CA GLU A 41 -4.26 10.58 21.52
C GLU A 41 -3.06 10.68 20.59
N ILE A 42 -3.09 9.96 19.46
CA ILE A 42 -2.06 10.07 18.42
C ILE A 42 -2.06 11.48 17.81
N ARG A 43 -3.25 12.02 17.51
CA ARG A 43 -3.40 13.37 16.99
C ARG A 43 -2.83 14.42 17.94
N ALA A 44 -3.08 14.28 19.25
CA ALA A 44 -2.62 15.22 20.27
C ALA A 44 -1.08 15.23 20.42
N ALA A 45 -0.42 14.10 20.14
CA ALA A 45 1.04 14.03 20.17
C ALA A 45 1.72 14.75 18.99
N ILE A 46 1.02 14.94 17.87
CA ILE A 46 1.60 15.57 16.68
C ILE A 46 1.63 17.11 16.84
N PRO A 47 2.79 17.77 16.64
CA PRO A 47 2.92 19.22 16.74
C PRO A 47 1.93 19.98 15.84
N GLN A 48 1.40 21.11 16.33
CA GLN A 48 0.36 21.87 15.62
C GLN A 48 0.83 22.40 14.26
N HIS A 49 2.11 22.77 14.12
CA HIS A 49 2.63 23.27 12.85
C HIS A 49 2.68 22.19 11.76
N CYS A 50 2.73 20.89 12.13
CA CYS A 50 2.70 19.80 11.15
C CYS A 50 1.38 19.75 10.35
N TRP A 51 0.31 20.37 10.87
CA TRP A 51 -1.00 20.42 10.22
C TRP A 51 -1.17 21.63 9.28
N VAL A 52 -0.19 22.55 9.27
CA VAL A 52 -0.29 23.79 8.49
C VAL A 52 0.07 23.51 7.04
N ARG A 53 -0.90 23.75 6.15
CA ARG A 53 -0.71 23.60 4.71
C ARG A 53 -0.21 24.91 4.12
N ASN A 54 0.97 24.89 3.51
CA ASN A 54 1.56 26.03 2.82
C ASN A 54 1.53 25.81 1.29
N PRO A 55 0.60 26.46 0.56
CA PRO A 55 0.46 26.27 -0.89
C PRO A 55 1.71 26.69 -1.68
N TRP A 56 2.46 27.69 -1.22
CA TRP A 56 3.69 28.12 -1.88
C TRP A 56 4.79 27.08 -1.75
N ARG A 57 4.92 26.48 -0.56
CA ARG A 57 5.85 25.38 -0.35
C ARG A 57 5.44 24.17 -1.20
N SER A 58 4.17 23.79 -1.20
CA SER A 58 3.66 22.69 -2.04
C SER A 58 3.91 22.93 -3.54
N MET A 59 3.64 24.15 -4.04
CA MET A 59 3.91 24.53 -5.43
C MET A 59 5.40 24.58 -5.76
N SER A 60 6.28 24.87 -4.80
CA SER A 60 7.73 24.82 -5.03
C SER A 60 8.22 23.40 -5.33
N TYR A 61 7.63 22.37 -4.70
CA TYR A 61 7.90 20.97 -5.02
C TYR A 61 7.39 20.62 -6.43
N VAL A 62 6.22 21.12 -6.82
CA VAL A 62 5.71 20.96 -8.20
C VAL A 62 6.69 21.54 -9.21
N PHE A 63 7.13 22.78 -9.00
CA PHE A 63 8.07 23.44 -9.91
C PHE A 63 9.41 22.69 -9.99
N ARG A 64 9.96 22.29 -8.83
CA ARG A 64 11.18 21.49 -8.74
C ARG A 64 11.05 20.19 -9.53
N ASP A 65 10.00 19.42 -9.28
CA ASP A 65 9.85 18.08 -9.86
C ASP A 65 9.63 18.15 -11.37
N VAL A 66 8.83 19.12 -11.83
CA VAL A 66 8.63 19.40 -13.27
C VAL A 66 9.94 19.82 -13.94
N LEU A 67 10.73 20.69 -13.30
CA LEU A 67 12.03 21.09 -13.83
C LEU A 67 13.00 19.92 -13.95
N VAL A 68 13.04 19.03 -12.94
CA VAL A 68 13.87 17.81 -12.99
C VAL A 68 13.40 16.86 -14.10
N VAL A 69 12.09 16.65 -14.26
CA VAL A 69 11.51 15.85 -15.35
C VAL A 69 11.98 16.37 -16.72
N PHE A 70 11.87 17.68 -16.98
CA PHE A 70 12.30 18.25 -18.24
C PHE A 70 13.82 18.21 -18.42
N ALA A 71 14.59 18.38 -17.34
CA ALA A 71 16.05 18.26 -17.39
C ALA A 71 16.51 16.83 -17.72
N LEU A 72 15.88 15.82 -17.12
CA LEU A 72 16.14 14.41 -17.43
C LEU A 72 15.80 14.09 -18.90
N MET A 73 14.66 14.59 -19.40
CA MET A 73 14.28 14.44 -20.80
C MET A 73 15.30 15.11 -21.74
N ALA A 74 15.71 16.34 -21.44
CA ALA A 74 16.73 17.04 -22.22
C ALA A 74 18.07 16.30 -22.22
N ALA A 75 18.49 15.75 -21.07
CA ALA A 75 19.69 14.92 -20.98
C ALA A 75 19.56 13.64 -21.82
N ALA A 76 18.41 12.97 -21.79
CA ALA A 76 18.18 11.76 -22.60
C ALA A 76 18.25 12.05 -24.10
N VAL A 77 17.68 13.17 -24.54
CA VAL A 77 17.76 13.62 -25.94
C VAL A 77 19.18 14.01 -26.32
N HIS A 78 19.92 14.70 -25.43
CA HIS A 78 21.28 15.14 -25.69
C HIS A 78 22.26 13.96 -25.81
N PHE A 79 22.21 13.02 -24.86
CA PHE A 79 23.12 11.87 -24.87
C PHE A 79 22.70 10.77 -25.84
N ASN A 80 21.39 10.60 -26.07
CA ASN A 80 20.77 9.65 -26.99
C ASN A 80 21.55 8.34 -27.20
N SER A 81 21.81 7.65 -26.09
CA SER A 81 22.70 6.49 -26.06
C SER A 81 22.04 5.33 -25.32
N TRP A 82 22.20 4.12 -25.85
CA TRP A 82 21.66 2.90 -25.24
C TRP A 82 22.17 2.65 -23.82
N TYR A 83 23.33 3.22 -23.46
CA TYR A 83 23.86 3.18 -22.10
C TYR A 83 23.15 4.18 -21.17
N PHE A 84 22.68 5.30 -21.70
CA PHE A 84 22.01 6.34 -20.91
C PHE A 84 20.51 6.07 -20.73
N TRP A 85 19.87 5.43 -21.71
CA TRP A 85 18.43 5.13 -21.69
C TRP A 85 17.97 4.37 -20.42
N PRO A 86 18.65 3.30 -19.96
CA PRO A 86 18.26 2.64 -18.71
C PRO A 86 18.33 3.54 -17.47
N ILE A 87 19.36 4.39 -17.39
CA ILE A 87 19.53 5.35 -16.29
C ILE A 87 18.39 6.38 -16.33
N TYR A 88 18.06 6.87 -17.52
CA TYR A 88 16.94 7.78 -17.74
C TYR A 88 15.61 7.12 -17.36
N TRP A 89 15.30 5.91 -17.82
CA TRP A 89 14.03 5.25 -17.51
C TRP A 89 13.80 5.09 -16.02
N ILE A 90 14.83 4.65 -15.29
CA ILE A 90 14.77 4.49 -13.84
C ILE A 90 14.55 5.87 -13.19
N SER A 91 15.38 6.85 -13.51
CA SER A 91 15.32 8.20 -12.91
C SER A 91 13.99 8.91 -13.21
N GLN A 92 13.55 8.83 -14.47
CA GLN A 92 12.32 9.44 -14.94
C GLN A 92 11.08 8.78 -14.33
N GLY A 93 11.08 7.45 -14.22
CA GLY A 93 10.02 6.70 -13.54
C GLY A 93 9.90 7.08 -12.07
N THR A 94 11.03 7.18 -11.35
CA THR A 94 11.09 7.66 -9.96
C THR A 94 10.52 9.09 -9.85
N MET A 95 10.85 9.99 -10.78
CA MET A 95 10.29 11.35 -10.78
C MET A 95 8.79 11.39 -11.09
N PHE A 96 8.28 10.51 -11.96
CA PHE A 96 6.84 10.41 -12.17
C PHE A 96 6.09 9.89 -10.94
N TRP A 97 6.73 9.04 -10.13
CA TRP A 97 6.19 8.70 -8.81
C TRP A 97 6.18 9.92 -7.87
N ALA A 98 7.20 10.78 -7.89
CA ALA A 98 7.17 12.03 -7.12
C ALA A 98 6.00 12.94 -7.52
N ILE A 99 5.74 13.07 -8.84
CA ILE A 99 4.58 13.80 -9.37
C ILE A 99 3.25 13.14 -8.93
N PHE A 100 3.19 11.81 -8.92
CA PHE A 100 2.03 11.08 -8.40
C PHE A 100 1.76 11.43 -6.94
N VAL A 101 2.80 11.47 -6.09
CA VAL A 101 2.68 11.82 -4.66
C VAL A 101 2.17 13.25 -4.47
N LEU A 102 2.60 14.22 -5.29
CA LEU A 102 2.08 15.59 -5.22
C LEU A 102 0.60 15.70 -5.63
N GLY A 103 0.17 14.96 -6.66
CA GLY A 103 -1.25 14.87 -7.01
C GLY A 103 -2.06 14.08 -5.97
N HIS A 104 -1.44 13.13 -5.28
CA HIS A 104 -2.02 12.41 -4.17
C HIS A 104 -2.27 13.31 -2.95
N ASP A 105 -1.32 14.17 -2.60
CA ASP A 105 -1.49 15.20 -1.57
C ASP A 105 -2.64 16.16 -1.92
N CYS A 106 -2.81 16.49 -3.20
CA CYS A 106 -3.98 17.24 -3.67
C CYS A 106 -5.27 16.44 -3.43
N GLY A 107 -5.28 15.14 -3.72
CA GLY A 107 -6.41 14.25 -3.49
C GLY A 107 -6.84 14.16 -2.04
N HIS A 108 -5.88 14.17 -1.12
CA HIS A 108 -6.08 14.22 0.33
C HIS A 108 -6.40 15.60 0.89
N GLY A 109 -6.13 16.65 0.11
CA GLY A 109 -6.25 18.03 0.55
C GLY A 109 -5.15 18.48 1.51
N SER A 110 -4.03 17.76 1.60
CA SER A 110 -2.84 18.18 2.35
C SER A 110 -1.99 19.19 1.57
N PHE A 111 -2.14 19.24 0.24
CA PHE A 111 -1.41 20.17 -0.62
C PHE A 111 -1.73 21.65 -0.33
N SER A 112 -3.01 21.98 -0.11
CA SER A 112 -3.49 23.33 0.26
C SER A 112 -4.85 23.28 0.95
N GLU A 113 -5.23 24.36 1.65
CA GLU A 113 -6.60 24.52 2.20
C GLU A 113 -7.68 24.69 1.10
N SER A 114 -7.28 25.05 -0.13
CA SER A 114 -8.23 25.33 -1.21
C SER A 114 -8.53 24.06 -2.01
N THR A 115 -9.73 23.52 -1.83
CA THR A 115 -10.23 22.38 -2.62
C THR A 115 -10.16 22.64 -4.13
N LYS A 116 -10.39 23.89 -4.57
CA LYS A 116 -10.29 24.25 -5.99
C LYS A 116 -8.85 24.17 -6.48
N LEU A 117 -7.90 24.69 -5.72
CA LEU A 117 -6.47 24.62 -6.07
C LEU A 117 -6.00 23.17 -6.14
N ASN A 118 -6.33 22.38 -5.11
CA ASN A 118 -6.01 20.95 -5.08
C ASN A 118 -6.61 20.22 -6.29
N ASN A 119 -7.86 20.51 -6.65
CA ASN A 119 -8.49 19.87 -7.79
C ASN A 119 -7.80 20.19 -9.12
N VAL A 120 -7.45 21.46 -9.34
CA VAL A 120 -6.78 21.89 -10.57
C VAL A 120 -5.37 21.31 -10.66
N VAL A 121 -4.57 21.47 -9.60
CA VAL A 121 -3.19 21.00 -9.58
C VAL A 121 -3.13 19.48 -9.64
N GLY A 122 -3.92 18.78 -8.82
CA GLY A 122 -3.98 17.33 -8.83
C GLY A 122 -4.43 16.77 -10.18
N HIS A 123 -5.42 17.40 -10.83
CA HIS A 123 -5.86 17.01 -12.18
C HIS A 123 -4.74 17.15 -13.21
N ILE A 124 -3.99 18.26 -13.20
CA ILE A 124 -2.86 18.47 -14.12
C ILE A 124 -1.75 17.44 -13.87
N LEU A 125 -1.32 17.29 -12.62
CA LEU A 125 -0.20 16.41 -12.26
C LEU A 125 -0.49 14.94 -12.56
N HIS A 126 -1.66 14.44 -12.16
CA HIS A 126 -2.04 13.05 -12.41
C HIS A 126 -2.33 12.78 -13.89
N SER A 127 -2.97 13.72 -14.61
CA SER A 127 -3.22 13.53 -16.05
C SER A 127 -1.92 13.46 -16.86
N ALA A 128 -0.88 14.21 -16.45
CA ALA A 128 0.44 14.17 -17.09
C ALA A 128 1.12 12.79 -17.01
N ILE A 129 0.71 11.95 -16.05
CA ILE A 129 1.20 10.58 -15.86
C ILE A 129 0.11 9.53 -16.09
N LEU A 130 -0.95 9.89 -16.83
CA LEU A 130 -2.06 9.02 -17.24
C LEU A 130 -2.88 8.43 -16.08
N VAL A 131 -2.94 9.12 -14.94
CA VAL A 131 -3.78 8.77 -13.81
C VAL A 131 -5.05 9.63 -13.81
N PRO A 132 -6.26 9.04 -13.81
CA PRO A 132 -7.50 9.81 -13.79
C PRO A 132 -7.76 10.38 -12.39
N TYR A 133 -7.25 11.59 -12.13
CA TYR A 133 -7.23 12.23 -10.80
C TYR A 133 -8.52 12.08 -9.99
N HIS A 134 -9.67 12.42 -10.56
CA HIS A 134 -10.95 12.42 -9.83
C HIS A 134 -11.43 11.01 -9.47
N GLY A 135 -11.32 10.06 -10.40
CA GLY A 135 -11.65 8.65 -10.12
C GLY A 135 -10.70 8.10 -9.06
N TRP A 136 -9.40 8.34 -9.25
CA TRP A 136 -8.36 7.85 -8.36
C TRP A 136 -8.45 8.43 -6.94
N ARG A 137 -8.65 9.75 -6.76
CA ARG A 137 -8.71 10.34 -5.40
C ARG A 137 -9.91 9.85 -4.59
N ILE A 138 -11.01 9.48 -5.26
CA ILE A 138 -12.21 8.96 -4.61
C ILE A 138 -11.94 7.54 -4.15
N SER A 139 -11.48 6.66 -5.07
CA SER A 139 -11.14 5.27 -4.72
C SER A 139 -10.03 5.21 -3.66
N HIS A 140 -9.04 6.10 -3.75
CA HIS A 140 -7.94 6.18 -2.78
C HIS A 140 -8.43 6.64 -1.39
N ARG A 141 -9.35 7.60 -1.32
CA ARG A 141 -9.99 7.96 -0.05
C ARG A 141 -10.76 6.78 0.56
N THR A 142 -11.47 6.02 -0.26
CA THR A 142 -12.18 4.81 0.18
C THR A 142 -11.21 3.74 0.70
N HIS A 143 -10.07 3.56 0.03
CA HIS A 143 -8.99 2.70 0.50
C HIS A 143 -8.45 3.14 1.87
N HIS A 144 -8.15 4.42 2.07
CA HIS A 144 -7.72 4.95 3.38
C HIS A 144 -8.76 4.69 4.49
N GLN A 145 -10.05 4.77 4.17
CA GLN A 145 -11.12 4.52 5.14
C GLN A 145 -11.28 3.03 5.48
N ASN A 146 -10.96 2.14 4.54
CA ASN A 146 -11.23 0.71 4.63
C ASN A 146 -9.97 -0.16 4.61
N HIS A 147 -8.79 0.43 4.81
CA HIS A 147 -7.54 -0.30 4.62
C HIS A 147 -7.49 -1.56 5.49
N GLY A 148 -7.09 -2.68 4.89
CA GLY A 148 -7.01 -3.97 5.58
C GLY A 148 -8.36 -4.65 5.80
N ASN A 149 -9.48 -4.07 5.36
CA ASN A 149 -10.78 -4.74 5.36
C ASN A 149 -10.92 -5.62 4.11
N VAL A 150 -11.20 -6.91 4.31
CA VAL A 150 -11.28 -7.92 3.25
C VAL A 150 -12.31 -7.58 2.18
N GLU A 151 -13.43 -6.93 2.53
CA GLU A 151 -14.54 -6.71 1.61
C GLU A 151 -14.55 -5.30 1.00
N LYS A 152 -14.11 -4.31 1.79
CA LYS A 152 -14.31 -2.88 1.55
C LYS A 152 -13.06 -2.14 1.06
N ASP A 153 -11.85 -2.72 1.22
CA ASP A 153 -10.63 -2.10 0.66
C ASP A 153 -10.70 -2.11 -0.87
N GLU A 154 -10.43 -0.96 -1.49
CA GLU A 154 -10.49 -0.77 -2.95
C GLU A 154 -9.15 -1.01 -3.65
N SER A 155 -8.03 -0.92 -2.94
CA SER A 155 -6.69 -1.07 -3.54
C SER A 155 -6.18 -2.50 -3.46
N TRP A 156 -6.45 -3.19 -2.36
CA TRP A 156 -5.98 -4.55 -2.16
C TRP A 156 -7.02 -5.37 -1.41
N VAL A 157 -7.57 -6.35 -2.11
CA VAL A 157 -8.59 -7.27 -1.60
C VAL A 157 -7.93 -8.64 -1.43
N PRO A 158 -7.67 -9.10 -0.19
CA PRO A 158 -7.23 -10.47 0.05
C PRO A 158 -8.22 -11.46 -0.59
N MET A 159 -7.68 -12.50 -1.21
CA MET A 159 -8.52 -13.56 -1.76
C MET A 159 -9.00 -14.47 -0.63
N THR A 160 -10.29 -14.77 -0.57
CA THR A 160 -10.77 -15.79 0.36
C THR A 160 -10.32 -17.18 -0.09
N GLU A 161 -10.22 -18.13 0.85
CA GLU A 161 -9.75 -19.48 0.58
C GLU A 161 -10.58 -20.18 -0.51
N SER A 162 -11.91 -20.08 -0.45
CA SER A 162 -12.81 -20.63 -1.47
C SER A 162 -12.55 -20.08 -2.87
N LEU A 163 -12.39 -18.75 -3.00
CA LEU A 163 -12.08 -18.11 -4.27
C LEU A 163 -10.69 -18.53 -4.77
N TYR A 164 -9.69 -18.60 -3.89
CA TYR A 164 -8.34 -19.03 -4.23
C TYR A 164 -8.29 -20.46 -4.76
N LYS A 165 -9.02 -21.39 -4.11
CA LYS A 165 -9.11 -22.79 -4.53
C LYS A 165 -9.81 -22.97 -5.88
N SER A 166 -10.73 -22.06 -6.22
CA SER A 166 -11.42 -22.07 -7.52
C SER A 166 -10.52 -21.62 -8.70
N LEU A 167 -9.40 -20.95 -8.42
CA LEU A 167 -8.53 -20.42 -9.48
C LEU A 167 -7.78 -21.52 -10.24
N THR A 168 -7.65 -21.30 -11.54
CA THR A 168 -6.75 -22.11 -12.37
C THR A 168 -5.29 -21.90 -11.97
N LEU A 169 -4.46 -22.91 -12.19
CA LEU A 169 -3.02 -22.83 -11.95
C LEU A 169 -2.36 -21.66 -12.71
N ARG A 170 -2.78 -21.40 -13.96
CA ARG A 170 -2.25 -20.28 -14.75
C ARG A 170 -2.54 -18.94 -14.08
N THR A 171 -3.75 -18.75 -13.56
CA THR A 171 -4.12 -17.53 -12.83
C THR A 171 -3.28 -17.37 -11.56
N LYS A 172 -3.05 -18.46 -10.82
CA LYS A 172 -2.18 -18.43 -9.63
C LYS A 172 -0.74 -18.04 -9.99
N ILE A 173 -0.15 -18.61 -11.04
CA ILE A 173 1.20 -18.26 -11.51
C ILE A 173 1.29 -16.78 -11.91
N LEU A 174 0.34 -16.27 -12.71
CA LEU A 174 0.34 -14.86 -13.11
C LEU A 174 0.17 -13.89 -11.93
N ARG A 175 -0.42 -14.35 -10.82
CA ARG A 175 -0.71 -13.52 -9.66
C ARG A 175 0.36 -13.56 -8.58
N PHE A 176 1.08 -14.66 -8.45
CA PHE A 176 2.01 -14.91 -7.35
C PHE A 176 3.45 -15.16 -7.78
N THR A 177 3.77 -15.05 -9.07
CA THR A 177 5.15 -15.26 -9.57
C THR A 177 5.66 -14.02 -10.30
N VAL A 178 6.80 -13.47 -9.85
CA VAL A 178 7.50 -12.37 -10.52
C VAL A 178 7.83 -12.76 -11.97
N PRO A 179 7.65 -11.87 -12.97
CA PRO A 179 7.39 -10.43 -12.87
C PRO A 179 5.92 -10.02 -13.03
N PHE A 180 5.00 -10.97 -13.22
CA PHE A 180 3.62 -10.68 -13.65
C PHE A 180 2.84 -9.73 -12.71
N PRO A 181 2.97 -9.81 -11.36
CA PRO A 181 2.28 -8.89 -10.45
C PRO A 181 2.76 -7.44 -10.54
N VAL A 182 3.96 -7.18 -11.07
CA VAL A 182 4.49 -5.81 -11.21
C VAL A 182 3.68 -4.98 -12.22
N LEU A 183 2.96 -5.65 -13.13
CA LEU A 183 2.03 -5.01 -14.07
C LEU A 183 0.61 -4.85 -13.50
N ALA A 184 0.38 -5.21 -12.23
CA ALA A 184 -0.95 -5.18 -11.63
C ALA A 184 -1.51 -3.76 -11.49
N PHE A 185 -0.68 -2.73 -11.35
CA PHE A 185 -1.17 -1.36 -11.18
C PHE A 185 -1.86 -0.78 -12.44
N PRO A 186 -1.27 -0.85 -13.65
CA PRO A 186 -2.00 -0.50 -14.87
C PRO A 186 -3.28 -1.33 -15.07
N MET A 187 -3.23 -2.63 -14.75
CA MET A 187 -4.40 -3.50 -14.82
C MET A 187 -5.46 -3.11 -13.80
N TYR A 188 -5.08 -2.68 -12.59
CA TYR A 188 -5.95 -2.19 -11.53
C TYR A 188 -6.71 -0.91 -11.92
N LEU A 189 -6.07 -0.01 -12.69
CA LEU A 189 -6.74 1.20 -13.16
C LEU A 189 -7.74 0.90 -14.28
N LEU A 190 -7.41 -0.04 -15.16
CA LEU A 190 -8.29 -0.47 -16.25
C LEU A 190 -9.43 -1.36 -15.76
N TYR A 191 -9.14 -2.24 -14.80
CA TYR A 191 -10.02 -3.25 -14.21
C TYR A 191 -9.84 -3.27 -12.70
N ARG A 192 -10.89 -3.44 -11.92
CA ARG A 192 -10.75 -3.58 -10.45
C ARG A 192 -10.07 -4.90 -10.04
N SER A 193 -9.76 -5.02 -8.75
CA SER A 193 -9.27 -6.26 -8.15
C SER A 193 -10.14 -7.47 -8.52
N PRO A 194 -9.55 -8.67 -8.79
CA PRO A 194 -10.33 -9.83 -9.21
C PRO A 194 -11.43 -10.21 -8.20
N GLY A 195 -12.63 -10.48 -8.70
CA GLY A 195 -13.84 -10.65 -7.88
C GLY A 195 -14.68 -9.38 -7.74
N LYS A 196 -14.22 -8.25 -8.28
CA LYS A 196 -14.97 -6.98 -8.34
C LYS A 196 -15.10 -6.53 -9.80
N GLU A 197 -16.29 -6.06 -10.19
CA GLU A 197 -16.55 -5.54 -11.55
C GLU A 197 -16.35 -4.03 -11.63
N GLY A 198 -15.86 -3.53 -12.76
CA GLY A 198 -15.77 -2.09 -13.06
C GLY A 198 -14.37 -1.56 -13.39
N SER A 199 -14.27 -0.24 -13.55
CA SER A 199 -13.07 0.48 -13.98
C SER A 199 -13.04 1.89 -13.39
N HIS A 200 -11.85 2.39 -13.03
CA HIS A 200 -11.64 3.75 -12.51
C HIS A 200 -11.89 4.83 -13.55
N PHE A 201 -11.94 4.47 -14.84
CA PHE A 201 -12.27 5.36 -15.95
C PHE A 201 -13.77 5.45 -16.24
N ASN A 202 -14.60 4.58 -15.64
CA ASN A 202 -16.04 4.55 -15.88
C ASN A 202 -16.82 5.12 -14.67
N PRO A 203 -17.41 6.32 -14.78
CA PRO A 203 -18.15 6.95 -13.67
C PRO A 203 -19.42 6.20 -13.26
N LYS A 204 -19.89 5.23 -14.05
CA LYS A 204 -21.03 4.36 -13.71
C LYS A 204 -20.61 3.03 -13.07
N SER A 205 -19.33 2.84 -12.78
CA SER A 205 -18.81 1.64 -12.12
C SER A 205 -19.42 1.45 -10.72
N SER A 206 -19.63 0.18 -10.32
CA SER A 206 -20.00 -0.20 -8.95
C SER A 206 -18.98 0.20 -7.88
N LEU A 207 -17.82 0.73 -8.29
CA LEU A 207 -16.85 1.44 -7.45
C LEU A 207 -17.45 2.70 -6.79
N PHE A 208 -18.49 3.29 -7.38
CA PHE A 208 -19.06 4.57 -6.94
C PHE A 208 -20.55 4.41 -6.54
N ALA A 209 -20.88 4.57 -5.24
CA ALA A 209 -22.24 4.41 -4.73
C ALA A 209 -23.18 5.60 -5.07
N PRO A 210 -24.52 5.41 -5.24
CA PRO A 210 -25.46 6.37 -5.84
C PRO A 210 -25.53 7.81 -5.32
N ASN A 211 -25.21 8.02 -4.06
CA ASN A 211 -25.14 9.30 -3.36
C ASN A 211 -23.71 9.72 -3.06
N GLU A 212 -22.75 8.81 -3.20
CA GLU A 212 -21.34 9.12 -3.49
C GLU A 212 -21.13 9.56 -4.92
N ARG A 213 -22.13 9.31 -5.77
CA ARG A 213 -22.37 10.01 -7.03
C ARG A 213 -22.81 11.47 -6.78
N ALA A 214 -23.18 11.85 -5.54
CA ALA A 214 -23.36 13.21 -5.03
C ALA A 214 -22.51 13.49 -3.75
N ALA A 215 -21.40 12.74 -3.57
CA ALA A 215 -20.54 12.62 -2.40
C ALA A 215 -21.17 11.95 -1.14
N VAL A 216 -20.64 10.78 -0.77
CA VAL A 216 -20.87 10.09 0.51
C VAL A 216 -22.32 9.55 0.69
N LEU A 217 -22.52 8.64 1.66
CA LEU A 217 -23.70 8.50 2.57
C LEU A 217 -24.29 7.06 2.53
N THR A 218 -24.24 6.15 3.48
CA THR A 218 -23.84 6.17 4.89
C THR A 218 -23.79 4.70 5.37
N SER A 219 -22.60 4.28 5.82
CA SER A 219 -22.28 3.41 6.98
C SER A 219 -22.61 1.89 6.90
N THR A 220 -21.83 0.94 7.45
CA THR A 220 -21.46 0.77 8.88
C THR A 220 -20.18 -0.07 9.17
N GLU A 221 -19.58 0.26 10.33
CA GLU A 221 -18.62 -0.40 11.27
C GLU A 221 -17.39 -1.20 10.79
N TRP A 222 -16.25 -0.50 10.82
CA TRP A 222 -14.87 -0.91 11.19
C TRP A 222 -14.13 0.39 11.61
N SER A 223 -13.14 0.35 12.52
CA SER A 223 -12.48 1.59 12.96
C SER A 223 -11.31 1.97 12.05
N TYR A 224 -11.35 3.18 11.48
CA TYR A 224 -10.27 3.79 10.68
C TYR A 224 -8.87 3.65 11.31
N LEU A 225 -8.81 3.71 12.64
CA LEU A 225 -7.59 3.51 13.41
C LEU A 225 -6.98 2.12 13.21
N ARG A 226 -7.79 1.06 13.23
CA ARG A 226 -7.29 -0.30 13.01
C ARG A 226 -6.74 -0.48 11.60
N GLY A 227 -7.45 0.04 10.59
CA GLY A 227 -6.98 -0.02 9.20
C GLY A 227 -5.69 0.76 8.98
N GLY A 228 -5.58 2.00 9.49
CA GLY A 228 -4.33 2.77 9.34
C GLY A 228 -3.11 2.09 9.99
N LEU A 229 -3.29 1.39 11.12
CA LEU A 229 -2.22 0.66 11.81
C LEU A 229 -1.76 -0.62 11.11
N THR A 230 -2.53 -1.18 10.17
CA THR A 230 -2.07 -2.36 9.40
C THR A 230 -1.13 -2.00 8.26
N THR A 231 -1.04 -0.71 7.90
CA THR A 231 -0.01 -0.26 6.97
C THR A 231 1.38 -0.41 7.59
N VAL A 232 2.41 -0.40 6.75
CA VAL A 232 3.77 -0.54 7.24
C VAL A 232 4.65 0.52 6.62
N ASP A 233 5.42 1.19 7.48
CA ASP A 233 6.46 2.09 7.03
C ASP A 233 7.51 1.31 6.21
N ARG A 234 8.07 1.99 5.20
CA ARG A 234 9.10 1.45 4.31
C ARG A 234 10.19 2.51 4.12
N ASP A 235 11.44 2.08 4.28
CA ASP A 235 12.60 2.94 4.02
C ASP A 235 13.13 2.69 2.62
N TYR A 236 13.04 3.69 1.74
CA TYR A 236 13.49 3.63 0.35
C TYR A 236 14.94 4.14 0.14
N GLY A 237 15.69 4.44 1.21
CA GLY A 237 17.07 4.92 1.10
C GLY A 237 17.15 6.32 0.46
N LEU A 238 17.98 6.47 -0.58
CA LEU A 238 18.15 7.77 -1.26
C LEU A 238 16.87 8.28 -1.93
N PHE A 239 15.89 7.41 -2.18
CA PHE A 239 14.63 7.78 -2.83
C PHE A 239 13.59 8.37 -1.88
N ASN A 240 13.80 8.32 -0.56
CA ASN A 240 12.82 8.84 0.42
C ASN A 240 12.44 10.31 0.14
N ASN A 241 13.44 11.19 0.06
CA ASN A 241 13.23 12.62 -0.19
C ASN A 241 12.67 12.90 -1.60
N ILE A 242 12.93 12.00 -2.56
CA ILE A 242 12.43 12.12 -3.94
C ILE A 242 10.94 11.77 -3.97
N HIS A 243 10.54 10.72 -3.26
CA HIS A 243 9.15 10.30 -3.09
C HIS A 243 8.42 11.05 -1.97
N HIS A 244 8.97 12.19 -1.53
CA HIS A 244 8.35 13.04 -0.51
C HIS A 244 8.05 12.31 0.80
N ASP A 245 8.93 11.38 1.20
CA ASP A 245 8.83 10.62 2.45
C ASP A 245 7.54 9.79 2.62
N ILE A 246 6.82 9.49 1.53
CA ILE A 246 5.57 8.71 1.56
C ILE A 246 5.71 7.31 2.18
N GLY A 247 6.95 6.84 2.34
CA GLY A 247 7.31 5.63 3.06
C GLY A 247 6.97 5.65 4.55
N THR A 248 6.72 6.80 5.17
CA THR A 248 6.11 6.87 6.53
C THR A 248 4.59 6.66 6.44
N HIS A 249 4.22 5.48 5.97
CA HIS A 249 2.88 5.16 5.52
C HIS A 249 1.86 5.08 6.65
N VAL A 250 2.27 4.75 7.88
CA VAL A 250 1.34 4.62 9.03
C VAL A 250 0.69 5.95 9.38
N ILE A 251 1.49 7.00 9.62
CA ILE A 251 0.95 8.33 9.90
C ILE A 251 0.28 8.93 8.68
N HIS A 252 0.78 8.62 7.48
CA HIS A 252 0.10 8.99 6.26
C HIS A 252 -1.34 8.47 6.21
N HIS A 253 -1.55 7.18 6.52
CA HIS A 253 -2.88 6.59 6.50
C HIS A 253 -3.77 7.04 7.64
N LEU A 254 -3.21 7.31 8.82
CA LEU A 254 -3.97 7.82 9.96
C LEU A 254 -4.33 9.31 9.84
N PHE A 255 -3.48 10.10 9.18
CA PHE A 255 -3.64 11.55 9.05
C PHE A 255 -3.16 12.05 7.68
N PRO A 256 -3.82 11.63 6.58
CA PRO A 256 -3.38 11.98 5.23
C PRO A 256 -3.51 13.47 4.91
N GLN A 257 -4.07 14.25 5.84
CA GLN A 257 -4.15 15.70 5.77
C GLN A 257 -2.84 16.41 6.13
N ILE A 258 -1.90 15.72 6.77
CA ILE A 258 -0.56 16.24 7.07
C ILE A 258 0.21 16.34 5.75
N PRO A 259 0.75 17.50 5.38
CA PRO A 259 1.58 17.62 4.19
C PRO A 259 2.82 16.72 4.27
N HIS A 260 3.24 16.17 3.13
CA HIS A 260 4.40 15.29 3.05
C HIS A 260 5.66 15.89 3.72
N TYR A 261 5.89 17.20 3.64
CA TYR A 261 7.06 17.85 4.24
C TYR A 261 7.03 17.96 5.78
N HIS A 262 5.96 17.49 6.43
CA HIS A 262 5.84 17.37 7.90
C HIS A 262 5.68 15.93 8.37
N ILE A 263 5.54 14.96 7.46
CA ILE A 263 5.09 13.61 7.81
C ILE A 263 6.12 12.81 8.61
N VAL A 264 7.40 13.04 8.37
CA VAL A 264 8.51 12.43 9.13
C VAL A 264 8.51 12.93 10.58
N GLU A 265 8.25 14.22 10.78
CA GLU A 265 8.17 14.84 12.11
C GLU A 265 6.94 14.32 12.87
N ALA A 266 5.78 14.30 12.21
CA ALA A 266 4.55 13.76 12.76
C ALA A 266 4.71 12.28 13.16
N THR A 267 5.42 11.49 12.33
CA THR A 267 5.76 10.09 12.64
C THR A 267 6.60 9.99 13.89
N LYS A 268 7.67 10.78 14.02
CA LYS A 268 8.51 10.78 15.24
C LYS A 268 7.71 11.13 16.49
N ALA A 269 6.79 12.09 16.41
CA ALA A 269 5.97 12.52 17.53
C ALA A 269 4.90 11.49 17.93
N ALA A 270 4.37 10.73 16.98
CA ALA A 270 3.37 9.70 17.22
C ALA A 270 3.93 8.38 17.76
N LYS A 271 5.20 8.05 17.46
CA LYS A 271 5.87 6.79 17.87
C LYS A 271 5.69 6.42 19.35
N PRO A 272 5.88 7.34 20.32
CA PRO A 272 5.72 6.99 21.74
C PRO A 272 4.28 6.58 22.11
N VAL A 273 3.28 7.14 21.43
CA VAL A 273 1.86 6.80 21.65
C VAL A 273 1.52 5.44 21.05
N LEU A 274 2.07 5.14 19.86
CA LEU A 274 1.85 3.87 19.18
C LEU A 274 2.52 2.69 19.92
N GLY A 275 3.65 2.92 20.58
CA GLY A 275 4.36 1.89 21.35
C GLY A 275 4.61 0.63 20.53
N LYS A 276 4.21 -0.54 21.07
CA LYS A 276 4.38 -1.85 20.42
C LYS A 276 3.62 -2.03 19.09
N TYR A 277 2.63 -1.17 18.81
CA TYR A 277 1.90 -1.21 17.53
C TYR A 277 2.69 -0.55 16.39
N TYR A 278 3.73 0.23 16.69
CA TYR A 278 4.60 0.79 15.65
C TYR A 278 5.75 -0.18 15.34
N ARG A 279 5.86 -0.59 14.07
CA ARG A 279 6.97 -1.41 13.58
C ARG A 279 7.98 -0.53 12.88
N GLU A 280 9.15 -0.34 13.49
CA GLU A 280 10.25 0.37 12.86
C GLU A 280 10.66 -0.34 11.55
N PRO A 281 10.72 0.38 10.42
CA PRO A 281 11.16 -0.22 9.17
C PRO A 281 12.65 -0.57 9.24
N LYS A 282 13.01 -1.71 8.66
CA LYS A 282 14.42 -2.03 8.40
C LYS A 282 15.03 -0.91 7.56
N LYS A 283 16.15 -0.37 8.02
CA LYS A 283 16.83 0.73 7.32
C LYS A 283 17.49 0.25 6.04
N SER A 284 17.33 1.04 4.99
CA SER A 284 17.99 0.81 3.71
C SER A 284 19.41 1.35 3.72
N GLY A 285 20.29 0.74 2.93
CA GLY A 285 21.49 1.43 2.44
C GLY A 285 21.09 2.50 1.40
N PRO A 286 21.99 2.86 0.46
CA PRO A 286 21.64 3.80 -0.60
C PRO A 286 20.42 3.34 -1.43
N PHE A 287 20.31 2.03 -1.64
CA PHE A 287 19.23 1.39 -2.41
C PHE A 287 18.44 0.41 -1.53
N PRO A 288 17.12 0.29 -1.72
CA PRO A 288 16.26 -0.47 -0.82
C PRO A 288 16.12 -1.95 -1.22
N PHE A 289 17.24 -2.65 -1.45
CA PHE A 289 17.22 -4.05 -1.90
C PHE A 289 16.50 -5.00 -0.93
N HIS A 290 16.46 -4.66 0.36
CA HIS A 290 15.74 -5.43 1.37
C HIS A 290 14.22 -5.52 1.13
N LEU A 291 13.66 -4.62 0.31
CA LEU A 291 12.25 -4.65 -0.06
C LEU A 291 11.93 -5.78 -1.04
N VAL A 292 12.92 -6.26 -1.80
CA VAL A 292 12.76 -7.40 -2.70
C VAL A 292 12.43 -8.65 -1.89
N ASP A 293 13.15 -8.89 -0.79
CA ASP A 293 12.89 -10.02 0.10
C ASP A 293 11.47 -9.97 0.68
N ASN A 294 11.00 -8.77 1.06
CA ASN A 294 9.63 -8.59 1.56
C ASN A 294 8.59 -8.89 0.48
N LEU A 295 8.81 -8.44 -0.75
CA LEU A 295 7.93 -8.69 -1.88
C LEU A 295 7.89 -10.18 -2.22
N VAL A 296 9.04 -10.82 -2.37
CA VAL A 296 9.15 -12.26 -2.68
C VAL A 296 8.47 -13.08 -1.60
N ARG A 297 8.77 -12.81 -0.33
CA ARG A 297 8.13 -13.50 0.80
C ARG A 297 6.61 -13.33 0.78
N SER A 298 6.10 -12.13 0.51
CA SER A 298 4.66 -11.91 0.45
C SER A 298 4.02 -12.71 -0.70
N LEU A 299 4.65 -12.72 -1.87
CA LEU A 299 4.17 -13.52 -3.00
C LEU A 299 4.20 -15.04 -2.73
N ASP A 300 5.19 -15.53 -1.99
CA ASP A 300 5.37 -16.94 -1.67
C ASP A 300 4.48 -17.44 -0.52
N GLN A 301 4.09 -16.54 0.40
CA GLN A 301 3.46 -16.93 1.66
C GLN A 301 2.04 -16.39 1.84
N ASP A 302 1.70 -15.26 1.22
CA ASP A 302 0.43 -14.55 1.44
C ASP A 302 -0.58 -14.84 0.31
N HIS A 303 -1.11 -16.08 0.26
CA HIS A 303 -1.95 -16.52 -0.86
C HIS A 303 -3.44 -16.23 -0.69
N TYR A 304 -3.98 -16.52 0.49
CA TYR A 304 -5.41 -16.35 0.79
C TYR A 304 -5.65 -16.06 2.26
N VAL A 305 -6.86 -15.65 2.61
CA VAL A 305 -7.35 -15.51 3.98
C VAL A 305 -8.55 -16.43 4.20
N SER A 306 -8.88 -16.75 5.46
CA SER A 306 -10.06 -17.58 5.76
C SER A 306 -11.35 -16.94 5.24
N ASP A 307 -12.30 -17.77 4.79
CA ASP A 307 -13.64 -17.33 4.40
C ASP A 307 -14.48 -16.80 5.59
N SER A 308 -14.04 -17.04 6.83
CA SER A 308 -14.77 -16.68 8.05
C SER A 308 -13.87 -16.08 9.12
N GLY A 309 -14.42 -15.17 9.93
CA GLY A 309 -13.75 -14.56 11.08
C GLY A 309 -13.70 -13.04 11.01
N ASP A 310 -13.76 -12.38 12.16
CA ASP A 310 -13.76 -10.91 12.25
C ASP A 310 -12.37 -10.31 11.96
N VAL A 311 -11.31 -11.05 12.30
CA VAL A 311 -9.92 -10.74 11.97
C VAL A 311 -9.31 -11.98 11.34
N VAL A 312 -8.82 -11.84 10.12
CA VAL A 312 -8.22 -12.93 9.35
C VAL A 312 -6.79 -12.57 8.96
N PHE A 313 -5.94 -13.59 8.91
CA PHE A 313 -4.54 -13.45 8.52
C PHE A 313 -4.28 -14.22 7.23
N TYR A 314 -3.26 -13.79 6.49
CA TYR A 314 -2.81 -14.50 5.30
C TYR A 314 -2.31 -15.91 5.64
N GLN A 315 -2.60 -16.81 4.71
CA GLN A 315 -2.25 -18.22 4.78
C GLN A 315 -1.53 -18.64 3.49
N THR A 316 -0.65 -19.61 3.65
CA THR A 316 0.16 -20.17 2.58
C THR A 316 -0.53 -21.41 1.97
N ASP A 317 -0.43 -21.55 0.65
CA ASP A 317 -0.76 -22.79 -0.07
C ASP A 317 0.54 -23.59 -0.23
N PRO A 318 0.78 -24.63 0.59
CA PRO A 318 2.04 -25.38 0.55
C PRO A 318 2.21 -26.17 -0.74
N ASP A 319 1.12 -26.54 -1.42
CA ASP A 319 1.19 -27.32 -2.65
C ASP A 319 1.54 -26.41 -3.84
N PHE A 320 1.04 -25.18 -3.85
CA PHE A 320 1.48 -24.18 -4.82
C PHE A 320 2.97 -23.82 -4.65
N VAL A 321 3.45 -23.64 -3.41
CA VAL A 321 4.87 -23.38 -3.11
C VAL A 321 5.74 -24.55 -3.61
N LYS A 322 5.38 -25.80 -3.28
CA LYS A 322 6.11 -26.99 -3.78
C LYS A 322 6.13 -27.04 -5.30
N LEU A 323 5.01 -26.70 -5.96
CA LEU A 323 4.90 -26.74 -7.41
C LEU A 323 5.83 -25.72 -8.10
N ILE A 324 5.93 -24.49 -7.57
CA ILE A 324 6.84 -23.47 -8.10
C ILE A 324 8.29 -23.89 -7.86
N ASN A 325 8.62 -24.35 -6.64
CA ASN A 325 9.98 -24.71 -6.28
C ASN A 325 10.49 -25.96 -7.01
N ASN A 326 9.61 -26.93 -7.31
CA ASN A 326 9.97 -28.11 -8.11
C ASN A 326 10.05 -27.82 -9.62
N LYS A 327 9.58 -26.66 -10.07
CA LYS A 327 9.67 -26.18 -11.46
C LYS A 327 10.81 -25.18 -11.66
N SER A 328 11.88 -25.25 -10.86
CA SER A 328 13.17 -24.66 -11.24
C SER A 328 13.68 -25.34 -12.52
N LEU A 329 13.13 -24.88 -13.66
CA LEU A 329 13.62 -25.09 -15.02
C LEU A 329 14.88 -24.27 -15.24
#